data_AF-A0A950MHY2-F1
#
_entry.id   AF-A0A950MHY2-F1
#
_cell.length_a   1.000
_cell.length_b   1.000
_cell.length_c   1.000
_cell.angle_alpha   90.00
_cell.angle_beta   90.00
_cell.angle_gamma   90.00
#
_symmetry.space_group_name_H-M   'P 1'
#
loop_
_entity.id
_entity.type
_entity.pdbx_description
1 polymer ?
#
loop_
_entity_poly.entity_id
_entity_poly.type
_entity_poly.pdbx_seq_one_letter_code
_entity_poly.pdbx_strand_id
1 'polypeptide(L)'
;MLAVSLLSAFASVLLPIVLLIPAPAWLAALGVAIAFAYFGAIGAAFTIANRTATGADKRRVSWVSSSLAIGFSGPFVILILVATRLPFADWFQYLALTLLAIPFGLGYAIVRHRVIDIGFVVNRALVFASLSAIVIVAFASLEWLLGTVLVKVSHVTSQTLEWGLALVLGLSLRPIHGRVEALIDDLFFRARHEAEHALRTFAREVGYITDPRVAVARAHAELVVRTGACDAAIYVVDGAGAVRVDPAETAAPAFVGVDDPALVRLRATRAPTALAGLESALHGERAFPMCVRDAVSGLAVLGAKSNGEAYAPDEIATIEVVVLALGNALDALQTAALRADIVRVLVDGASVDALRRTIDPAAWVRGVVPQPAGSALGLNE
;
A
#
# COMPACT_ATOMS: atom_id res chain seq x y z
N MET A 1 32.25 0.57 10.96
CA MET A 1 33.02 0.75 12.21
C MET A 1 33.74 2.10 12.25
N LEU A 2 34.43 2.53 11.18
CA LEU A 2 35.15 3.81 11.13
C LEU A 2 34.32 5.07 11.40
N ALA A 3 33.07 5.14 10.93
CA ALA A 3 32.18 6.28 11.19
C ALA A 3 31.76 6.38 12.67
N VAL A 4 31.59 5.25 13.36
CA VAL A 4 31.20 5.19 14.79
C VAL A 4 32.38 5.59 15.67
N SER A 5 33.60 5.15 15.34
CA SER A 5 34.80 5.55 16.06
C SER A 5 35.13 7.04 15.85
N LEU A 6 34.99 7.57 14.63
CA LEU A 6 35.13 9.01 14.36
C LEU A 6 34.10 9.87 15.10
N LEU A 7 32.83 9.43 15.13
CA LEU A 7 31.78 10.14 15.87
C LEU A 7 32.03 10.10 17.39
N SER A 8 32.50 8.97 17.92
CA SER A 8 32.85 8.82 19.34
C SER A 8 34.07 9.67 19.74
N ALA A 9 35.08 9.76 18.87
CA ALA A 9 36.28 10.57 19.07
C ALA A 9 35.97 12.07 18.96
N PHE A 10 35.08 12.44 18.03
CA PHE A 10 34.60 13.80 17.90
C PHE A 10 33.80 14.22 19.13
N ALA A 11 32.86 13.38 19.60
CA ALA A 11 32.07 13.66 20.78
C ALA A 11 32.91 13.72 22.07
N SER A 12 33.91 12.86 22.23
CA SER A 12 34.80 12.86 23.41
C SER A 12 35.71 14.09 23.50
N VAL A 13 36.00 14.75 22.37
CA VAL A 13 36.75 16.02 22.33
C VAL A 13 35.84 17.23 22.47
N LEU A 14 34.67 17.23 21.82
CA LEU A 14 33.79 18.40 21.74
C LEU A 14 32.91 18.59 22.99
N LEU A 15 32.50 17.49 23.63
CA LEU A 15 31.72 17.51 24.87
C LEU A 15 32.45 18.21 26.03
N PRO A 16 33.73 17.92 26.35
CA PRO A 16 34.46 18.64 27.39
C PRO A 16 34.73 20.10 27.02
N ILE A 17 34.89 20.44 25.73
CA ILE A 17 35.07 21.82 25.27
C ILE A 17 33.78 22.63 25.47
N VAL A 18 32.61 22.07 25.14
CA VAL A 18 31.30 22.70 25.41
C VAL A 18 31.06 22.84 26.90
N LEU A 19 31.52 21.88 27.71
CA LEU A 19 31.49 21.95 29.18
C LEU A 19 32.50 22.94 29.77
N LEU A 20 33.57 23.29 29.04
CA LEU A 20 34.60 24.25 29.46
C LEU A 20 34.20 25.71 29.21
N ILE A 21 33.22 25.96 28.33
CA ILE A 21 32.64 27.29 28.15
C ILE A 21 31.84 27.59 29.44
N PRO A 22 32.23 28.59 30.25
CA PRO A 22 31.52 28.90 31.48
C PRO A 22 30.18 29.55 31.12
N ALA A 23 29.17 28.71 30.86
CA ALA A 23 27.80 29.16 30.81
C ALA A 23 27.40 29.60 32.23
N PRO A 24 26.78 30.78 32.40
CA PRO A 24 26.28 31.18 33.69
C PRO A 24 25.24 30.17 34.18
N ALA A 25 25.25 29.86 35.48
CA ALA A 25 24.48 28.77 36.07
C ALA A 25 22.97 28.84 35.76
N TRP A 26 22.43 30.04 35.54
CA TRP A 26 21.04 30.25 35.17
C TRP A 26 20.70 29.73 33.76
N LEU A 27 21.63 29.78 32.78
CA LEU A 27 21.42 29.22 31.44
C LEU A 27 21.40 27.69 31.46
N ALA A 28 22.28 27.08 32.25
CA ALA A 28 22.27 25.63 32.45
C ALA A 28 20.98 25.17 33.15
N ALA A 29 20.55 25.88 34.20
CA ALA A 29 19.30 25.60 34.90
C ALA A 29 18.07 25.77 33.98
N LEU A 30 18.06 26.80 33.13
CA LEU A 30 17.01 27.01 32.13
C LEU A 30 16.95 25.87 31.11
N GLY A 31 18.10 25.44 30.58
CA GLY A 31 18.18 24.31 29.64
C GLY A 31 17.67 23.00 30.24
N VAL A 32 18.02 22.74 31.51
CA VAL A 32 17.49 21.58 32.26
C VAL A 32 15.98 21.70 32.45
N ALA A 33 15.47 22.88 32.85
CA ALA A 33 14.04 23.10 33.02
C ALA A 33 13.24 22.92 31.72
N ILE A 34 13.76 23.42 30.59
CA ILE A 34 13.15 23.22 29.26
C ILE A 34 13.13 21.73 28.89
N ALA A 35 14.22 21.01 29.13
CA ALA A 35 14.26 19.57 28.86
C ALA A 35 13.26 18.80 29.72
N PHE A 36 13.18 19.08 31.03
CA PHE A 36 12.17 18.48 31.91
C PHE A 36 10.74 18.79 31.45
N ALA A 37 10.46 20.02 31.02
CA ALA A 37 9.17 20.39 30.46
C ALA A 37 8.86 19.62 29.16
N TYR A 38 9.85 19.46 28.28
CA TYR A 38 9.72 18.70 27.03
C TYR A 38 9.45 17.21 27.28
N PHE A 39 10.24 16.55 28.13
CA PHE A 39 10.01 15.15 28.49
C PHE A 39 8.70 14.95 29.27
N GLY A 40 8.34 15.90 30.13
CA GLY A 40 7.05 15.92 30.82
C GLY A 40 5.87 16.05 29.85
N ALA A 41 5.97 16.90 28.83
CA ALA A 41 4.96 17.04 27.78
C ALA A 41 4.82 15.77 26.95
N ILE A 42 5.93 15.11 26.59
CA ILE A 42 5.90 13.80 25.92
C ILE A 42 5.20 12.76 26.79
N GLY A 43 5.56 12.67 28.08
CA GLY A 43 4.92 11.74 29.03
C GLY A 43 3.42 12.01 29.20
N ALA A 44 3.02 13.28 29.30
CA ALA A 44 1.63 13.68 29.39
C ALA A 44 0.85 13.33 28.11
N ALA A 45 1.37 13.67 26.93
CA ALA A 45 0.80 13.27 25.66
C ALA A 45 0.66 11.74 25.55
N PHE A 46 1.66 11.02 26.09
CA PHE A 46 1.63 9.56 26.15
C PHE A 46 0.46 9.04 27.01
N THR A 47 0.33 9.56 28.23
CA THR A 47 -0.76 9.15 29.14
C THR A 47 -2.14 9.50 28.60
N ILE A 48 -2.28 10.64 27.91
CA ILE A 48 -3.53 11.05 27.28
C ILE A 48 -3.87 10.08 26.13
N ALA A 49 -2.92 9.81 25.23
CA ALA A 49 -3.10 8.88 24.11
C ALA A 49 -3.48 7.46 24.58
N ASN A 50 -2.89 6.99 25.68
CA ASN A 50 -3.21 5.67 26.24
C ASN A 50 -4.59 5.63 26.95
N ARG A 51 -5.11 6.78 27.38
CA ARG A 51 -6.44 6.92 28.00
C ARG A 51 -7.56 7.12 26.98
N THR A 52 -7.29 7.74 25.85
CA THR A 52 -8.27 7.95 24.77
C THR A 52 -8.43 6.74 23.84
N ALA A 53 -7.47 5.81 23.82
CA ALA A 53 -7.56 4.61 23.00
C ALA A 53 -8.54 3.57 23.57
N THR A 54 -9.58 3.23 22.80
CA THR A 54 -10.55 2.18 23.10
C THR A 54 -10.35 0.95 22.18
N GLY A 55 -10.58 -0.27 22.69
CA GLY A 55 -10.55 -1.50 21.89
C GLY A 55 -9.14 -2.02 21.56
N ALA A 56 -9.00 -2.63 20.37
CA ALA A 56 -7.76 -3.25 19.89
C ALA A 56 -6.55 -2.28 19.80
N ASP A 57 -6.82 -0.99 19.66
CA ASP A 57 -5.81 0.07 19.58
C ASP A 57 -5.07 0.33 20.89
N LYS A 58 -5.64 -0.01 22.06
CA LYS A 58 -5.02 0.25 23.36
C LYS A 58 -3.71 -0.51 23.56
N ARG A 59 -3.65 -1.75 23.07
CA ARG A 59 -2.42 -2.56 23.11
C ARG A 59 -1.36 -2.01 22.18
N ARG A 60 -1.76 -1.50 21.01
CA ARG A 60 -0.86 -0.87 20.05
C ARG A 60 -0.25 0.42 20.59
N VAL A 61 -1.08 1.32 21.13
CA VAL A 61 -0.61 2.56 21.75
C VAL A 61 0.33 2.25 22.91
N SER A 62 -0.01 1.27 23.76
CA SER A 62 0.82 0.85 24.89
C SER A 62 2.15 0.16 24.50
N TRP A 63 2.31 -0.39 23.30
CA TRP A 63 3.62 -0.91 22.87
C TRP A 63 4.50 0.18 22.28
N VAL A 64 3.91 1.07 21.46
CA VAL A 64 4.61 2.25 20.91
C VAL A 64 5.09 3.14 22.06
N SER A 65 4.23 3.35 23.05
CA SER A 65 4.50 3.90 24.39
C SER A 65 5.77 3.46 25.03
N SER A 66 5.85 2.17 25.34
CA SER A 66 6.94 1.61 26.10
C SER A 66 8.24 1.72 25.31
N SER A 67 8.16 1.54 23.99
CA SER A 67 9.32 1.67 23.09
C SER A 67 9.88 3.09 23.06
N LEU A 68 9.00 4.09 22.98
CA LEU A 68 9.40 5.50 23.00
C LEU A 68 9.94 5.93 24.36
N ALA A 69 9.29 5.49 25.45
CA ALA A 69 9.73 5.78 26.81
C ALA A 69 11.13 5.20 27.09
N ILE A 70 11.38 3.95 26.67
CA ILE A 70 12.70 3.32 26.76
C ILE A 70 13.71 4.09 25.89
N GLY A 71 13.30 4.48 24.68
CA GLY A 71 14.14 5.25 23.77
C GLY A 71 14.61 6.59 24.30
N PHE A 72 13.68 7.35 24.87
CA PHE A 72 13.93 8.67 25.42
C PHE A 72 14.59 8.65 26.80
N SER A 73 14.64 7.50 27.48
CA SER A 73 15.33 7.36 28.77
C SER A 73 16.83 7.66 28.68
N GLY A 74 17.47 7.31 27.56
CA GLY A 74 18.89 7.55 27.29
C GLY A 74 19.27 9.03 27.33
N PRO A 75 18.71 9.83 26.41
CA PRO A 75 18.90 11.28 26.39
C PRO A 75 18.54 11.95 27.72
N PHE A 76 17.49 11.48 28.40
CA PHE A 76 17.05 12.04 29.69
C PHE A 76 18.07 11.81 30.82
N VAL A 77 18.59 10.60 30.95
CA VAL A 77 19.62 10.27 31.96
C VAL A 77 20.92 11.02 31.67
N ILE A 78 21.32 11.13 30.40
CA ILE A 78 22.53 11.89 30.02
C ILE A 78 22.37 13.37 30.36
N LEU A 79 21.19 13.94 30.13
CA LEU A 79 20.89 15.32 30.51
C LEU A 79 21.05 15.54 32.03
N ILE A 80 20.56 14.61 32.86
CA ILE A 80 20.73 14.66 34.32
C ILE A 80 22.20 14.55 34.73
N LEU A 81 22.96 13.63 34.12
CA LEU A 81 24.38 13.44 34.41
C LEU A 81 25.22 14.68 34.06
N VAL A 82 24.94 15.29 32.89
CA VAL A 82 25.58 16.54 32.47
C VAL A 82 25.22 17.68 33.42
N ALA A 83 23.95 17.80 33.83
CA ALA A 83 23.48 18.84 34.75
C ALA A 83 24.10 18.72 36.15
N THR A 84 24.32 17.49 36.62
CA THR A 84 24.88 17.19 37.96
C THR A 84 26.41 17.07 37.96
N ARG A 85 27.06 17.20 36.78
CA ARG A 85 28.51 17.01 36.58
C ARG A 85 29.03 15.66 37.08
N LEU A 86 28.18 14.62 37.02
CA LEU A 86 28.58 13.28 37.39
C LEU A 86 29.32 12.61 36.22
N PRO A 87 30.52 12.07 36.44
CA PRO A 87 31.26 11.38 35.38
C PRO A 87 30.56 10.06 35.03
N PHE A 88 30.39 9.80 33.73
CA PHE A 88 29.82 8.55 33.22
C PHE A 88 30.62 8.10 31.98
N ALA A 89 31.35 6.99 32.11
CA ALA A 89 32.31 6.55 31.09
C ALA A 89 31.63 5.97 29.83
N ASP A 90 30.48 5.31 29.99
CA ASP A 90 29.82 4.53 28.94
C ASP A 90 28.55 5.21 28.37
N TRP A 91 28.49 6.54 28.48
CA TRP A 91 27.33 7.34 28.07
C TRP A 91 26.92 7.10 26.60
N PHE A 92 27.90 6.87 25.72
CA PHE A 92 27.67 6.65 24.31
C PHE A 92 27.00 5.30 24.01
N GLN A 93 27.45 4.22 24.65
CA GLN A 93 26.84 2.90 24.49
C GLN A 93 25.43 2.87 25.06
N TYR A 94 25.23 3.51 26.21
CA TYR A 94 23.90 3.65 26.80
C TYR A 94 22.94 4.44 25.90
N LEU A 95 23.40 5.56 25.31
CA LEU A 95 22.63 6.35 24.35
C LEU A 95 22.28 5.55 23.09
N ALA A 96 23.26 4.82 22.54
CA ALA A 96 23.05 4.00 21.36
C ALA A 96 22.03 2.87 21.62
N LEU A 97 22.12 2.19 22.76
CA LEU A 97 21.23 1.09 23.12
C LEU A 97 19.78 1.56 23.31
N THR A 98 19.61 2.69 24.00
CA THR A 98 18.29 3.29 24.24
C THR A 98 17.68 3.79 22.93
N LEU A 99 18.43 4.54 22.11
CA LEU A 99 17.94 4.98 20.79
C LEU A 99 17.56 3.81 19.88
N LEU A 100 18.26 2.67 19.96
CA LEU A 100 17.94 1.47 19.18
C LEU A 100 16.62 0.81 19.62
N ALA A 101 16.20 1.00 20.87
CA ALA A 101 14.91 0.48 21.35
C ALA A 101 13.71 1.12 20.63
N ILE A 102 13.86 2.34 20.10
CA ILE A 102 12.81 3.04 19.35
C ILE A 102 12.44 2.28 18.06
N PRO A 103 13.36 2.10 17.08
CA PRO A 103 13.03 1.42 15.83
C PRO A 103 12.66 -0.05 16.05
N PHE A 104 13.29 -0.74 17.01
CA PHE A 104 12.94 -2.14 17.31
C PHE A 104 11.57 -2.29 17.94
N GLY A 105 11.24 -1.42 18.91
CA GLY A 105 9.94 -1.46 19.57
C GLY A 105 8.80 -1.00 18.66
N LEU A 106 9.03 0.02 17.82
CA LEU A 106 8.11 0.37 16.73
C LEU A 106 7.96 -0.77 15.73
N GLY A 107 9.07 -1.37 15.30
CA GLY A 107 9.06 -2.51 14.38
C GLY A 107 8.27 -3.69 14.95
N TYR A 108 8.51 -4.05 16.21
CA TYR A 108 7.76 -5.09 16.92
C TYR A 108 6.27 -4.75 17.02
N ALA A 109 5.93 -3.51 17.37
CA ALA A 109 4.54 -3.07 17.44
C ALA A 109 3.84 -3.15 16.07
N ILE A 110 4.53 -2.76 14.99
CA ILE A 110 4.02 -2.87 13.62
C ILE A 110 3.78 -4.34 13.26
N VAL A 111 4.78 -5.21 13.49
CA VAL A 111 4.73 -6.64 13.14
C VAL A 111 3.66 -7.40 13.96
N ARG A 112 3.63 -7.20 15.28
CA ARG A 112 2.72 -7.89 16.20
C ARG A 112 1.27 -7.46 16.00
N HIS A 113 1.03 -6.21 15.62
CA HIS A 113 -0.31 -5.64 15.50
C HIS A 113 -0.83 -5.52 14.07
N ARG A 114 -0.15 -6.14 13.07
CA ARG A 114 -0.60 -6.24 11.66
C ARG A 114 -1.23 -4.98 11.09
N VAL A 115 -0.61 -3.83 11.39
CA VAL A 115 -1.05 -2.52 10.90
C VAL A 115 -0.93 -2.44 9.37
N ILE A 116 -0.02 -3.22 8.82
CA ILE A 116 0.32 -3.36 7.40
C ILE A 116 0.44 -4.86 7.15
N ASP A 117 0.14 -5.34 5.94
CA ASP A 117 0.42 -6.72 5.54
C ASP A 117 1.93 -6.97 5.53
N ILE A 118 2.43 -7.47 6.66
CA ILE A 118 3.86 -7.58 6.96
C ILE A 118 4.52 -8.66 6.11
N GLY A 119 3.79 -9.69 5.68
CA GLY A 119 4.36 -10.79 4.89
C GLY A 119 5.05 -10.28 3.62
N PHE A 120 4.35 -9.39 2.91
CA PHE A 120 4.86 -8.76 1.70
C PHE A 120 6.02 -7.79 1.98
N VAL A 121 5.87 -6.89 2.96
CA VAL A 121 6.90 -5.89 3.29
C VAL A 121 8.17 -6.54 3.83
N VAL A 122 8.04 -7.60 4.65
CA VAL A 122 9.18 -8.32 5.23
C VAL A 122 9.89 -9.15 4.18
N ASN A 123 9.17 -9.83 3.27
CA ASN A 123 9.82 -10.50 2.16
C ASN A 123 10.59 -9.51 1.29
N ARG A 124 10.01 -8.34 0.97
CA ARG A 124 10.71 -7.29 0.22
C ARG A 124 11.93 -6.76 0.99
N ALA A 125 11.79 -6.52 2.29
CA ALA A 125 12.88 -6.03 3.13
C ALA A 125 14.00 -7.05 3.31
N LEU A 126 13.69 -8.34 3.46
CA LEU A 126 14.68 -9.42 3.58
C LEU A 126 15.44 -9.64 2.26
N VAL A 127 14.74 -9.57 1.13
CA VAL A 127 15.37 -9.63 -0.20
C VAL A 127 16.27 -8.41 -0.39
N PHE A 128 15.76 -7.22 -0.10
CA PHE A 128 16.55 -5.99 -0.21
C PHE A 128 17.77 -6.02 0.72
N ALA A 129 17.61 -6.48 1.96
CA ALA A 129 18.69 -6.62 2.92
C ALA A 129 19.70 -7.68 2.51
N SER A 130 19.27 -8.85 2.03
CA SER A 130 20.16 -9.92 1.58
C SER A 130 20.93 -9.52 0.32
N LEU A 131 20.28 -8.90 -0.66
CA LEU A 131 20.97 -8.44 -1.86
C LEU A 131 21.89 -7.25 -1.57
N SER A 132 21.47 -6.31 -0.72
CA SER A 132 22.35 -5.23 -0.23
C SER A 132 23.56 -5.81 0.51
N ALA A 133 23.37 -6.84 1.33
CA ALA A 133 24.48 -7.52 2.01
C ALA A 133 25.42 -8.18 1.00
N ILE A 134 24.92 -8.85 -0.03
CA ILE A 134 25.73 -9.42 -1.12
C ILE A 134 26.54 -8.32 -1.82
N VAL A 135 25.91 -7.19 -2.15
CA VAL A 135 26.59 -6.06 -2.79
C VAL A 135 27.68 -5.49 -1.89
N ILE A 136 27.39 -5.26 -0.61
CA ILE A 136 28.37 -4.77 0.38
C ILE A 136 29.54 -5.74 0.49
N VAL A 137 29.26 -7.05 0.59
CA VAL A 137 30.30 -8.09 0.67
C VAL A 137 31.14 -8.15 -0.61
N ALA A 138 30.51 -8.11 -1.78
CA ALA A 138 31.23 -8.09 -3.06
C ALA A 138 32.13 -6.86 -3.18
N PHE A 139 31.65 -5.71 -2.73
CA PHE A 139 32.39 -4.46 -2.75
C PHE A 139 33.56 -4.46 -1.76
N ALA A 140 33.33 -4.90 -0.52
CA ALA A 140 34.39 -5.07 0.47
C ALA A 140 35.44 -6.09 0.00
N SER A 141 35.01 -7.14 -0.70
CA SER A 141 35.92 -8.13 -1.31
C SER A 141 36.74 -7.51 -2.44
N LEU A 142 36.13 -6.68 -3.29
CA LEU A 142 36.82 -5.97 -4.37
C LEU A 142 37.82 -4.96 -3.82
N GLU A 143 37.44 -4.18 -2.82
CA GLU A 143 38.32 -3.23 -2.11
C GLU A 143 39.52 -3.94 -1.49
N TRP A 144 39.29 -5.08 -0.83
CA TRP A 144 40.36 -5.92 -0.29
C TRP A 144 41.28 -6.48 -1.38
N LEU A 145 40.73 -6.93 -2.51
CA LEU A 145 41.49 -7.45 -3.65
C LEU A 145 42.35 -6.36 -4.30
N LEU A 146 41.79 -5.18 -4.56
CA LEU A 146 42.51 -4.07 -5.15
C LEU A 146 43.59 -3.56 -4.18
N GLY A 147 43.28 -3.44 -2.89
CA GLY A 147 44.26 -3.05 -1.88
C GLY A 147 45.45 -4.01 -1.82
N THR A 148 45.21 -5.32 -1.83
CA THR A 148 46.29 -6.33 -1.79
C THR A 148 47.13 -6.38 -3.06
N VAL A 149 46.52 -6.17 -4.24
CA VAL A 149 47.25 -6.13 -5.52
C VAL A 149 48.05 -4.83 -5.67
N LEU A 150 47.49 -3.67 -5.32
CA LEU A 150 48.19 -2.38 -5.41
C LEU A 150 49.37 -2.30 -4.45
N VAL A 151 49.22 -2.79 -3.21
CA VAL A 151 50.32 -2.84 -2.23
C VAL A 151 51.46 -3.76 -2.70
N LYS A 152 51.16 -4.84 -3.43
CA LYS A 152 52.18 -5.73 -3.99
C LYS A 152 52.91 -5.12 -5.19
N VAL A 153 52.22 -4.37 -6.05
CA VAL A 153 52.78 -3.83 -7.30
C VAL A 153 53.48 -2.48 -7.10
N SER A 154 53.06 -1.69 -6.12
CA SER A 154 53.64 -0.39 -5.82
C SER A 154 54.18 -0.35 -4.40
N HIS A 155 55.51 -0.43 -4.24
CA HIS A 155 56.21 -0.17 -2.96
C HIS A 155 56.12 1.30 -2.49
N VAL A 156 55.21 2.09 -3.06
CA VAL A 156 55.03 3.51 -2.76
C VAL A 156 53.56 3.74 -2.47
N THR A 157 53.21 3.67 -1.19
CA THR A 157 51.89 4.02 -0.64
C THR A 157 51.69 5.54 -0.75
N SER A 158 51.40 6.04 -1.95
CA SER A 158 51.01 7.43 -2.12
C SER A 158 49.57 7.59 -1.62
N GLN A 159 49.38 8.40 -0.59
CA GLN A 159 48.08 8.77 -0.03
C GLN A 159 47.09 9.20 -1.12
N THR A 160 47.56 9.81 -2.20
CA THR A 160 46.75 10.23 -3.35
C THR A 160 46.08 9.05 -4.08
N LEU A 161 46.74 7.89 -4.14
CA LEU A 161 46.22 6.70 -4.81
C LEU A 161 45.08 6.06 -4.01
N GLU A 162 45.21 6.07 -2.68
CA GLU A 162 44.20 5.56 -1.75
C GLU A 162 42.91 6.42 -1.80
N TRP A 163 43.07 7.75 -1.85
CA TRP A 163 41.94 8.68 -1.97
C TRP A 163 41.29 8.59 -3.36
N GLY A 164 42.09 8.42 -4.42
CA GLY A 164 41.58 8.20 -5.77
C GLY A 164 40.77 6.90 -5.89
N LEU A 165 41.24 5.82 -5.26
CA LEU A 165 40.54 4.55 -5.25
C LEU A 165 39.21 4.65 -4.46
N ALA A 166 39.22 5.27 -3.29
CA ALA A 166 38.02 5.52 -2.51
C ALA A 166 36.98 6.37 -3.27
N LEU A 167 37.44 7.36 -4.05
CA LEU A 167 36.56 8.21 -4.86
C LEU A 167 35.92 7.43 -6.02
N VAL A 168 36.71 6.64 -6.75
CA VAL A 168 36.20 5.79 -7.85
C VAL A 168 35.19 4.79 -7.32
N LEU A 169 35.52 4.12 -6.21
CA LEU A 169 34.63 3.20 -5.52
C LEU A 169 33.33 3.89 -5.08
N GLY A 170 33.43 5.04 -4.41
CA GLY A 170 32.29 5.86 -3.98
C GLY A 170 31.37 6.27 -5.12
N LEU A 171 31.94 6.65 -6.27
CA LEU A 171 31.17 7.04 -7.46
C LEU A 171 30.50 5.85 -8.17
N SER A 172 31.13 4.68 -8.16
CA SER A 172 30.57 3.45 -8.74
C SER A 172 29.35 2.90 -7.98
N LEU A 173 29.22 3.20 -6.68
CA LEU A 173 28.08 2.75 -5.86
C LEU A 173 26.73 3.26 -6.37
N ARG A 174 26.67 4.51 -6.86
CA ARG A 174 25.43 5.16 -7.29
C ARG A 174 24.72 4.43 -8.46
N PRO A 175 25.40 4.16 -9.60
CA PRO A 175 24.77 3.44 -10.71
C PRO A 175 24.56 1.94 -10.44
N ILE A 176 25.31 1.33 -9.52
CA ILE A 176 25.13 -0.08 -9.15
C ILE A 176 23.86 -0.24 -8.31
N HIS A 177 23.65 0.64 -7.32
CA HIS A 177 22.43 0.65 -6.51
C HIS A 177 21.17 0.71 -7.39
N GLY A 178 21.13 1.63 -8.37
CA GLY A 178 19.98 1.75 -9.26
C GLY A 178 19.74 0.51 -10.14
N ARG A 179 20.80 -0.20 -10.57
CA ARG A 179 20.66 -1.44 -11.33
C ARG A 179 20.18 -2.61 -10.49
N VAL A 180 20.68 -2.70 -9.26
CA VAL A 180 20.27 -3.74 -8.31
C VAL A 180 18.80 -3.54 -7.93
N GLU A 181 18.38 -2.31 -7.67
CA GLU A 181 16.99 -1.97 -7.34
C GLU A 181 16.04 -2.32 -8.50
N ALA A 182 16.40 -1.97 -9.74
CA ALA A 182 15.63 -2.34 -10.92
C ALA A 182 15.53 -3.87 -11.10
N LEU A 183 16.63 -4.60 -10.88
CA LEU A 183 16.69 -6.06 -11.06
C LEU A 183 15.90 -6.80 -9.96
N ILE A 184 15.85 -6.26 -8.73
CA ILE A 184 14.96 -6.76 -7.66
C ILE A 184 13.51 -6.56 -8.05
N ASP A 185 13.15 -5.35 -8.47
CA ASP A 185 11.76 -5.04 -8.81
C ASP A 185 11.28 -5.96 -9.95
N ASP A 186 12.14 -6.20 -10.95
CA ASP A 186 11.82 -7.08 -12.08
C ASP A 186 11.73 -8.57 -11.69
N LEU A 187 12.53 -9.05 -10.73
CA LEU A 187 12.51 -10.45 -10.28
C LEU A 187 11.35 -10.75 -9.32
N PHE A 188 11.03 -9.84 -8.40
CA PHE A 188 10.04 -10.10 -7.33
C PHE A 188 8.64 -9.63 -7.68
N PHE A 189 8.51 -8.56 -8.46
CA PHE A 189 7.21 -8.04 -8.86
C PHE A 189 6.79 -8.53 -10.24
N ARG A 190 7.51 -9.48 -10.83
CA ARG A 190 7.21 -9.97 -12.18
C ARG A 190 5.76 -10.42 -12.33
N ALA A 191 5.26 -11.22 -11.37
CA ALA A 191 3.88 -11.69 -11.38
C ALA A 191 2.86 -10.53 -11.24
N ARG A 192 3.18 -9.50 -10.45
CA ARG A 192 2.33 -8.32 -10.27
C ARG A 192 2.32 -7.43 -11.51
N HIS A 193 3.48 -7.15 -12.09
CA HIS A 193 3.61 -6.40 -13.34
C HIS A 193 2.95 -7.15 -14.48
N GLU A 194 3.11 -8.48 -14.56
CA GLU A 194 2.42 -9.32 -15.55
C GLU A 194 0.90 -9.27 -15.38
N ALA A 195 0.39 -9.33 -14.14
CA ALA A 195 -1.03 -9.16 -13.86
C ALA A 195 -1.54 -7.76 -14.24
N GLU A 196 -0.79 -6.71 -13.89
CA GLU A 196 -1.12 -5.32 -14.23
C GLU A 196 -1.13 -5.09 -15.75
N HIS A 197 -0.11 -5.60 -16.45
CA HIS A 197 -0.04 -5.54 -17.91
C HIS A 197 -1.16 -6.34 -18.58
N ALA A 198 -1.52 -7.51 -18.05
CA ALA A 198 -2.63 -8.30 -18.55
C ALA A 198 -3.97 -7.57 -18.38
N LEU A 199 -4.23 -7.01 -17.19
CA LEU A 199 -5.44 -6.23 -16.91
C LEU A 199 -5.52 -4.99 -17.81
N ARG A 200 -4.43 -4.23 -17.99
CA ARG A 200 -4.40 -3.09 -18.93
C ARG A 200 -4.60 -3.49 -20.38
N THR A 201 -4.14 -4.67 -20.75
CA THR A 201 -4.33 -5.21 -22.11
C THR A 201 -5.80 -5.59 -22.29
N PHE A 202 -6.38 -6.29 -21.33
CA PHE A 202 -7.80 -6.60 -21.32
C PHE A 202 -8.69 -5.34 -21.34
N ALA A 203 -8.34 -4.29 -20.61
CA ALA A 203 -9.05 -3.01 -20.63
C ALA A 203 -9.10 -2.37 -22.04
N ARG A 204 -8.10 -2.63 -22.90
CA ARG A 204 -8.14 -2.21 -24.31
C ARG A 204 -8.96 -3.16 -25.17
N GLU A 205 -8.90 -4.46 -24.90
CA GLU A 205 -9.60 -5.49 -25.67
C GLU A 205 -11.11 -5.51 -25.43
N VAL A 206 -11.58 -5.22 -24.21
CA VAL A 206 -13.00 -5.30 -23.83
C VAL A 206 -13.88 -4.40 -24.68
N GLY A 207 -13.36 -3.24 -25.14
CA GLY A 207 -14.07 -2.32 -26.02
C GLY A 207 -14.31 -2.84 -27.44
N TYR A 208 -13.64 -3.92 -27.85
CA TYR A 208 -13.83 -4.56 -29.16
C TYR A 208 -14.73 -5.81 -29.08
N ILE A 209 -15.19 -6.19 -27.89
CA ILE A 209 -16.09 -7.32 -27.73
C ILE A 209 -17.49 -6.90 -28.20
N THR A 210 -18.08 -7.70 -29.10
CA THR A 210 -19.39 -7.41 -29.71
C THR A 210 -20.58 -8.03 -28.97
N ASP A 211 -20.34 -8.97 -28.06
CA ASP A 211 -21.36 -9.62 -27.25
C ASP A 211 -21.20 -9.23 -25.76
N PRO A 212 -22.20 -8.60 -25.13
CA PRO A 212 -22.12 -8.21 -23.73
C PRO A 212 -21.98 -9.41 -22.78
N ARG A 213 -22.47 -10.61 -23.13
CA ARG A 213 -22.22 -11.85 -22.35
C ARG A 213 -20.73 -12.13 -22.23
N VAL A 214 -20.07 -12.06 -23.38
CA VAL A 214 -18.64 -12.37 -23.48
C VAL A 214 -17.83 -11.29 -22.77
N ALA A 215 -18.25 -10.03 -22.84
CA ALA A 215 -17.58 -8.93 -22.15
C ALA A 215 -17.63 -9.10 -20.64
N VAL A 216 -18.82 -9.37 -20.07
CA VAL A 216 -18.99 -9.61 -18.63
C VAL A 216 -18.26 -10.88 -18.18
N ALA A 217 -18.43 -11.99 -18.90
CA ALA A 217 -17.79 -13.26 -18.55
C ALA A 217 -16.26 -13.18 -18.57
N ARG A 218 -15.68 -12.54 -19.60
CA ARG A 218 -14.22 -12.37 -19.68
C ARG A 218 -13.69 -11.38 -18.65
N ALA A 219 -14.45 -10.32 -18.35
CA ALA A 219 -14.05 -9.39 -17.29
C ALA A 219 -14.07 -10.04 -15.91
N HIS A 220 -15.11 -10.82 -15.59
CA HIS A 220 -15.16 -11.61 -14.36
C HIS A 220 -13.93 -12.54 -14.29
N ALA A 221 -13.68 -13.32 -15.34
CA ALA A 221 -12.55 -14.26 -15.37
C ALA A 221 -11.18 -13.57 -15.22
N GLU A 222 -10.91 -12.50 -15.96
CA GLU A 222 -9.64 -11.77 -15.86
C GLU A 222 -9.48 -11.08 -14.51
N LEU A 223 -10.55 -10.50 -13.95
CA LEU A 223 -10.49 -9.90 -12.61
C LEU A 223 -10.16 -10.96 -11.55
N VAL A 224 -10.83 -12.11 -11.55
CA VAL A 224 -10.56 -13.20 -10.59
C VAL A 224 -9.13 -13.75 -10.76
N VAL A 225 -8.75 -14.10 -11.99
CA VAL A 225 -7.45 -14.74 -12.28
C VAL A 225 -6.27 -13.81 -12.02
N ARG A 226 -6.35 -12.53 -12.44
CA ARG A 226 -5.20 -11.60 -12.36
C ARG A 226 -5.06 -10.95 -11.01
N THR A 227 -6.16 -10.75 -10.28
CA THR A 227 -6.10 -10.16 -8.93
C THR A 227 -5.98 -11.21 -7.83
N GLY A 228 -6.27 -12.48 -8.13
CA GLY A 228 -6.28 -13.57 -7.15
C GLY A 228 -7.44 -13.49 -6.16
N ALA A 229 -8.50 -12.74 -6.51
CA ALA A 229 -9.75 -12.68 -5.74
C ALA A 229 -10.38 -14.07 -5.64
N CYS A 230 -10.96 -14.40 -4.48
CA CYS A 230 -11.72 -15.65 -4.33
C CYS A 230 -13.01 -15.66 -5.17
N ASP A 231 -13.58 -14.48 -5.40
CA ASP A 231 -14.82 -14.30 -6.14
C ASP A 231 -14.89 -12.87 -6.69
N ALA A 232 -15.66 -12.68 -7.76
CA ALA A 232 -15.99 -11.37 -8.30
C ALA A 232 -17.48 -11.35 -8.67
N ALA A 233 -18.12 -10.20 -8.54
CA ALA A 233 -19.51 -10.03 -8.93
C ALA A 233 -19.70 -8.73 -9.69
N ILE A 234 -20.19 -8.84 -10.92
CA ILE A 234 -20.48 -7.68 -11.76
C ILE A 234 -21.97 -7.32 -11.67
N TYR A 235 -22.24 -6.05 -11.42
CA TYR A 235 -23.57 -5.47 -11.31
C TYR A 235 -23.76 -4.33 -12.31
N VAL A 236 -24.97 -4.23 -12.86
CA VAL A 236 -25.44 -3.07 -13.64
C VAL A 236 -26.46 -2.32 -12.81
N VAL A 237 -26.34 -1.00 -12.74
CA VAL A 237 -27.24 -0.15 -11.99
C VAL A 237 -28.38 0.30 -12.89
N ASP A 238 -29.61 0.06 -12.44
CA ASP A 238 -30.83 0.62 -13.00
C ASP A 238 -31.44 1.66 -12.04
N GLY A 239 -32.60 2.22 -12.39
CA GLY A 239 -33.29 3.20 -11.55
C GLY A 239 -33.81 2.64 -10.21
N ALA A 240 -33.84 1.31 -10.04
CA ALA A 240 -34.34 0.62 -8.86
C ALA A 240 -33.22 -0.01 -7.99
N GLY A 241 -32.02 -0.19 -8.52
CA GLY A 241 -30.87 -0.69 -7.76
C GLY A 241 -29.74 -1.23 -8.62
N ALA A 242 -28.85 -1.99 -7.99
CA ALA A 242 -27.81 -2.74 -8.67
C ALA A 242 -28.27 -4.20 -8.87
N VAL A 243 -28.25 -4.64 -10.11
CA VAL A 243 -28.64 -5.99 -10.53
C VAL A 243 -27.41 -6.77 -10.95
N ARG A 244 -27.23 -7.97 -10.40
CA ARG A 244 -26.13 -8.86 -10.77
C ARG A 244 -26.31 -9.40 -12.18
N VAL A 245 -25.28 -9.26 -13.00
CA VAL A 245 -25.23 -9.71 -14.41
C VAL A 245 -24.17 -10.79 -14.64
N ASP A 246 -23.56 -11.28 -13.57
CA ASP A 246 -22.51 -12.30 -13.65
C ASP A 246 -23.08 -13.68 -14.08
N PRO A 247 -22.44 -14.38 -15.02
CA PRO A 247 -22.83 -15.75 -15.39
C PRO A 247 -22.47 -16.83 -14.35
N ALA A 248 -21.60 -16.55 -13.37
CA ALA A 248 -21.15 -17.55 -12.39
C ALA A 248 -22.14 -17.76 -11.22
N GLU A 249 -22.18 -18.97 -10.66
CA GLU A 249 -22.83 -19.25 -9.36
C GLU A 249 -22.03 -18.61 -8.23
N THR A 250 -22.28 -17.33 -8.00
CA THR A 250 -21.64 -16.53 -6.95
C THR A 250 -22.58 -16.43 -5.73
N ALA A 251 -22.01 -16.39 -4.52
CA ALA A 251 -22.75 -16.19 -3.27
C ALA A 251 -23.24 -14.75 -3.05
N ALA A 252 -22.92 -13.84 -3.97
CA ALA A 252 -23.34 -12.44 -3.89
C ALA A 252 -24.84 -12.28 -4.19
N PRO A 253 -25.55 -11.29 -3.61
CA PRO A 253 -26.98 -11.11 -3.85
C PRO A 253 -27.28 -10.80 -5.33
N ALA A 254 -28.43 -11.26 -5.82
CA ALA A 254 -28.88 -11.01 -7.19
C ALA A 254 -29.31 -9.54 -7.42
N PHE A 255 -29.76 -8.86 -6.36
CA PHE A 255 -30.23 -7.49 -6.38
C PHE A 255 -29.83 -6.76 -5.10
N VAL A 256 -29.46 -5.49 -5.24
CA VAL A 256 -29.15 -4.57 -4.14
C VAL A 256 -29.89 -3.26 -4.39
N GLY A 257 -30.62 -2.76 -3.40
CA GLY A 257 -31.44 -1.55 -3.54
C GLY A 257 -30.62 -0.27 -3.74
N VAL A 258 -31.24 0.75 -4.34
CA VAL A 258 -30.59 2.06 -4.61
C VAL A 258 -29.99 2.71 -3.35
N ASP A 259 -30.66 2.53 -2.21
CA ASP A 259 -30.32 3.17 -0.94
C ASP A 259 -29.34 2.35 -0.09
N ASP A 260 -28.76 1.28 -0.64
CA ASP A 260 -27.70 0.55 0.03
C ASP A 260 -26.50 1.47 0.33
N PRO A 261 -25.94 1.46 1.56
CA PRO A 261 -24.88 2.38 1.96
C PRO A 261 -23.65 2.37 1.03
N ALA A 262 -23.30 1.22 0.46
CA ALA A 262 -22.20 1.11 -0.48
C ALA A 262 -22.56 1.75 -1.84
N LEU A 263 -23.78 1.53 -2.36
CA LEU A 263 -24.25 2.17 -3.59
C LEU A 263 -24.29 3.69 -3.46
N VAL A 264 -24.84 4.19 -2.35
CA VAL A 264 -24.92 5.63 -2.07
C VAL A 264 -23.52 6.24 -2.04
N ARG A 265 -22.57 5.57 -1.38
CA ARG A 265 -21.19 6.03 -1.29
C ARG A 265 -20.51 6.02 -2.66
N LEU A 266 -20.66 4.95 -3.43
CA LEU A 266 -20.12 4.84 -4.80
C LEU A 266 -20.66 5.94 -5.71
N ARG A 267 -21.97 6.26 -5.63
CA ARG A 267 -22.59 7.34 -6.40
C ARG A 267 -22.10 8.73 -5.98
N ALA A 268 -21.83 8.92 -4.69
CA ALA A 268 -21.36 10.19 -4.15
C ALA A 268 -19.86 10.43 -4.44
N THR A 269 -19.01 9.41 -4.30
CA THR A 269 -17.55 9.55 -4.43
C THR A 269 -17.02 9.21 -5.82
N ARG A 270 -17.72 8.34 -6.55
CA ARG A 270 -17.29 7.77 -7.84
C ARG A 270 -15.91 7.10 -7.76
N ALA A 271 -15.56 6.59 -6.58
CA ALA A 271 -14.26 6.00 -6.29
C ALA A 271 -14.41 4.61 -5.65
N PRO A 272 -13.40 3.73 -5.78
CA PRO A 272 -13.40 2.42 -5.15
C PRO A 272 -13.68 2.50 -3.64
N THR A 273 -14.64 1.73 -3.16
CA THR A 273 -15.11 1.77 -1.78
C THR A 273 -14.88 0.42 -1.09
N ALA A 274 -14.22 0.46 0.07
CA ALA A 274 -14.09 -0.73 0.93
C ALA A 274 -15.44 -1.06 1.57
N LEU A 275 -15.85 -2.32 1.50
CA LEU A 275 -17.11 -2.80 2.06
C LEU A 275 -16.97 -3.16 3.55
N ALA A 276 -15.74 -3.33 4.04
CA ALA A 276 -15.46 -3.58 5.44
C ALA A 276 -16.02 -2.47 6.34
N GLY A 277 -16.94 -2.84 7.24
CA GLY A 277 -17.58 -1.92 8.19
C GLY A 277 -18.77 -1.14 7.64
N LEU A 278 -19.21 -1.41 6.40
CA LEU A 278 -20.49 -0.94 5.89
C LEU A 278 -21.56 -2.03 6.11
N GLU A 279 -22.74 -1.62 6.58
CA GLU A 279 -23.94 -2.47 6.59
C GLU A 279 -24.55 -2.53 5.18
N SER A 280 -23.79 -3.10 4.24
CA SER A 280 -24.18 -3.25 2.84
C SER A 280 -24.58 -4.69 2.55
N ALA A 281 -25.54 -4.88 1.65
CA ALA A 281 -25.88 -6.18 1.09
C ALA A 281 -24.79 -6.70 0.12
N LEU A 282 -23.92 -5.83 -0.41
CA LEU A 282 -22.84 -6.26 -1.31
C LEU A 282 -21.84 -7.16 -0.56
N HIS A 283 -21.64 -8.37 -1.09
CA HIS A 283 -20.70 -9.34 -0.55
C HIS A 283 -19.34 -9.18 -1.23
N GLY A 284 -18.32 -8.78 -0.48
CA GLY A 284 -16.94 -8.71 -0.94
C GLY A 284 -16.05 -7.87 -0.04
N GLU A 285 -14.79 -7.68 -0.44
CA GLU A 285 -13.85 -6.79 0.24
C GLU A 285 -14.00 -5.36 -0.25
N ARG A 286 -14.20 -5.16 -1.56
CA ARG A 286 -14.15 -3.84 -2.19
C ARG A 286 -15.03 -3.76 -3.42
N ALA A 287 -15.72 -2.62 -3.59
CA ALA A 287 -16.56 -2.33 -4.75
C ALA A 287 -15.95 -1.22 -5.61
N PHE A 288 -15.97 -1.42 -6.92
CA PHE A 288 -15.39 -0.55 -7.94
C PHE A 288 -16.51 -0.03 -8.85
N PRO A 289 -16.73 1.29 -8.93
CA PRO A 289 -17.82 1.84 -9.74
C PRO A 289 -17.44 1.83 -11.23
N MET A 290 -18.40 1.49 -12.09
CA MET A 290 -18.36 1.73 -13.53
C MET A 290 -18.96 3.11 -13.79
N CYS A 291 -18.10 4.10 -14.01
CA CYS A 291 -18.53 5.48 -14.24
C CYS A 291 -18.63 5.77 -15.74
N VAL A 292 -19.85 5.92 -16.24
CA VAL A 292 -20.13 6.27 -17.63
C VAL A 292 -20.90 7.59 -17.67
N ARG A 293 -20.44 8.56 -18.46
CA ARG A 293 -21.09 9.89 -18.63
C ARG A 293 -21.40 10.59 -17.30
N ASP A 294 -20.45 10.56 -16.36
CA ASP A 294 -20.56 11.15 -15.00
C ASP A 294 -21.60 10.51 -14.06
N ALA A 295 -22.12 9.33 -14.42
CA ALA A 295 -23.01 8.52 -13.61
C ALA A 295 -22.44 7.13 -13.35
N VAL A 296 -22.81 6.52 -12.22
CA VAL A 296 -22.47 5.12 -11.92
C VAL A 296 -23.48 4.23 -12.65
N SER A 297 -23.07 3.66 -13.78
CA SER A 297 -23.91 2.77 -14.61
C SER A 297 -23.82 1.29 -14.19
N GLY A 298 -22.82 0.95 -13.40
CA GLY A 298 -22.56 -0.40 -12.91
C GLY A 298 -21.51 -0.39 -11.81
N LEU A 299 -21.19 -1.56 -11.30
CA LEU A 299 -20.07 -1.74 -10.36
C LEU A 299 -19.56 -3.18 -10.42
N ALA A 300 -18.29 -3.37 -10.10
CA ALA A 300 -17.69 -4.68 -9.89
C ALA A 300 -17.31 -4.81 -8.41
N VAL A 301 -17.75 -5.88 -7.76
CA VAL A 301 -17.35 -6.23 -6.40
C VAL A 301 -16.30 -7.32 -6.46
N LEU A 302 -15.19 -7.13 -5.76
CA LEU A 302 -14.17 -8.15 -5.59
C LEU A 302 -14.19 -8.68 -4.16
N GLY A 303 -14.19 -10.00 -4.04
CA GLY A 303 -14.02 -10.71 -2.77
C GLY A 303 -12.62 -10.55 -2.21
N ALA A 304 -12.37 -11.10 -1.03
CA ALA A 304 -11.03 -11.14 -0.48
C ALA A 304 -10.09 -11.95 -1.39
N LYS A 305 -8.79 -11.60 -1.37
CA LYS A 305 -7.80 -12.40 -2.08
C LYS A 305 -7.65 -13.79 -1.47
N SER A 306 -7.35 -14.76 -2.31
CA SER A 306 -7.08 -16.15 -1.91
C SER A 306 -5.88 -16.28 -0.95
N ASN A 307 -4.92 -15.36 -1.02
CA ASN A 307 -3.77 -15.30 -0.09
C ASN A 307 -4.07 -14.54 1.22
N GLY A 308 -5.27 -13.94 1.34
CA GLY A 308 -5.68 -13.14 2.49
C GLY A 308 -5.02 -11.77 2.58
N GLU A 309 -4.29 -11.34 1.57
CA GLU A 309 -3.67 -10.00 1.52
C GLU A 309 -4.68 -8.95 1.09
N ALA A 310 -4.54 -7.73 1.62
CA ALA A 310 -5.34 -6.60 1.15
C ALA A 310 -4.93 -6.15 -0.27
N TYR A 311 -5.89 -5.59 -1.02
CA TYR A 311 -5.61 -4.97 -2.30
C TYR A 311 -4.68 -3.75 -2.17
N ALA A 312 -3.60 -3.73 -2.95
CA ALA A 312 -2.64 -2.64 -2.93
C ALA A 312 -3.11 -1.43 -3.77
N PRO A 313 -2.64 -0.19 -3.50
CA PRO A 313 -3.16 1.02 -4.13
C PRO A 313 -3.06 1.07 -5.67
N ASP A 314 -1.94 0.63 -6.23
CA ASP A 314 -1.67 0.51 -7.67
C ASP A 314 -2.48 -0.60 -8.35
N GLU A 315 -2.76 -1.69 -7.63
CA GLU A 315 -3.65 -2.74 -8.10
C GLU A 315 -5.10 -2.24 -8.15
N ILE A 316 -5.55 -1.52 -7.11
CA ILE A 316 -6.86 -0.84 -7.07
C ILE A 316 -7.01 0.08 -8.28
N ALA A 317 -5.99 0.91 -8.57
CA ALA A 317 -5.99 1.79 -9.73
C ALA A 317 -6.07 1.02 -11.06
N THR A 318 -5.42 -0.13 -11.15
CA THR A 318 -5.44 -0.97 -12.36
C THR A 318 -6.80 -1.63 -12.56
N ILE A 319 -7.41 -2.15 -11.49
CA ILE A 319 -8.77 -2.71 -11.52
C ILE A 319 -9.77 -1.64 -11.94
N GLU A 320 -9.64 -0.43 -11.40
CA GLU A 320 -10.51 0.70 -11.74
C GLU A 320 -10.51 1.00 -13.24
N VAL A 321 -9.34 0.97 -13.89
CA VAL A 321 -9.21 1.13 -15.34
C VAL A 321 -9.97 0.03 -16.10
N VAL A 322 -9.89 -1.23 -15.65
CA VAL A 322 -10.59 -2.36 -16.27
C VAL A 322 -12.10 -2.23 -16.11
N VAL A 323 -12.56 -1.92 -14.91
CA VAL A 323 -13.98 -1.76 -14.58
C VAL A 323 -14.59 -0.58 -15.35
N LEU A 324 -13.85 0.53 -15.47
CA LEU A 324 -14.25 1.66 -16.30
C LEU A 324 -14.34 1.29 -17.78
N ALA A 325 -13.36 0.56 -18.31
CA ALA A 325 -13.36 0.10 -19.70
C ALA A 325 -14.52 -0.84 -19.99
N LEU A 326 -14.84 -1.76 -19.06
CA LEU A 326 -16.02 -2.62 -19.16
C LEU A 326 -17.32 -1.81 -19.18
N GLY A 327 -17.46 -0.83 -18.29
CA GLY A 327 -18.63 0.06 -18.26
C GLY A 327 -18.83 0.80 -19.59
N ASN A 328 -17.75 1.33 -20.17
CA ASN A 328 -17.79 2.00 -21.47
C ASN A 328 -18.14 1.03 -22.61
N ALA A 329 -17.63 -0.21 -22.57
CA ALA A 329 -17.97 -1.23 -23.57
C ALA A 329 -19.45 -1.62 -23.50
N LEU A 330 -20.00 -1.81 -22.30
CA LEU A 330 -21.41 -2.13 -22.11
C LEU A 330 -22.33 -0.98 -22.58
N ASP A 331 -22.00 0.28 -22.28
CA ASP A 331 -22.73 1.46 -22.77
C ASP A 331 -22.73 1.54 -24.30
N ALA A 332 -21.58 1.27 -24.94
CA ALA A 332 -21.46 1.27 -26.39
C ALA A 332 -22.32 0.17 -27.04
N LEU A 333 -22.30 -1.05 -26.47
CA LEU A 333 -23.12 -2.17 -26.95
C LEU A 333 -24.61 -1.91 -26.75
N GLN A 334 -25.00 -1.35 -25.61
CA GLN A 334 -26.40 -0.98 -25.34
C GLN A 334 -26.87 0.09 -26.33
N THR A 335 -26.05 1.11 -26.57
CA THR A 335 -26.36 2.18 -27.52
C THR A 335 -26.52 1.64 -28.94
N ALA A 336 -25.67 0.69 -29.36
CA ALA A 336 -25.78 0.02 -30.66
C ALA A 336 -27.06 -0.82 -30.77
N ALA A 337 -27.41 -1.58 -29.73
CA ALA A 337 -28.65 -2.35 -29.67
C ALA A 337 -29.88 -1.44 -29.73
N LEU A 338 -29.89 -0.35 -28.96
CA LEU A 338 -30.98 0.61 -28.94
C LEU A 338 -31.21 1.22 -30.33
N ARG A 339 -30.12 1.59 -31.02
CA ARG A 339 -30.21 2.12 -32.39
C ARG A 339 -30.80 1.11 -33.37
N ALA A 340 -30.41 -0.16 -33.26
CA ALA A 340 -30.94 -1.24 -34.10
C ALA A 340 -32.45 -1.47 -33.85
N ASP A 341 -32.87 -1.45 -32.59
CA ASP A 341 -34.28 -1.61 -32.22
C ASP A 341 -35.13 -0.40 -32.64
N ILE A 342 -34.62 0.82 -32.52
CA ILE A 342 -35.29 2.03 -33.04
C ILE A 342 -35.54 1.90 -34.55
N VAL A 343 -34.54 1.47 -35.32
CA VAL A 343 -34.69 1.27 -36.77
C VAL A 343 -35.75 0.21 -37.07
N ARG A 344 -35.76 -0.92 -36.35
CA ARG A 344 -36.79 -1.97 -36.52
C ARG A 344 -38.20 -1.47 -36.22
N VAL A 345 -38.37 -0.67 -35.16
CA VAL A 345 -39.70 -0.11 -34.82
C VAL A 345 -40.15 0.91 -35.86
N LEU A 346 -39.25 1.78 -36.32
CA LEU A 346 -39.58 2.85 -37.27
C LEU A 346 -39.77 2.36 -38.71
N VAL A 347 -39.03 1.33 -39.14
CA VAL A 347 -39.04 0.84 -40.53
C VAL A 347 -39.93 -0.39 -40.69
N ASP A 348 -39.84 -1.35 -39.77
CA ASP A 348 -40.49 -2.66 -39.91
C ASP A 348 -41.82 -2.74 -39.14
N GLY A 349 -42.22 -1.68 -38.43
CA GLY A 349 -43.44 -1.65 -37.63
C GLY A 349 -43.43 -2.64 -36.45
N ALA A 350 -42.24 -3.04 -36.00
CA ALA A 350 -42.08 -3.98 -34.89
C ALA A 350 -42.66 -3.43 -33.56
N SER A 351 -43.07 -4.32 -32.65
CA SER A 351 -43.59 -3.93 -31.33
C SER A 351 -42.56 -3.11 -30.53
N VAL A 352 -43.07 -2.08 -29.84
CA VAL A 352 -42.31 -1.21 -28.92
C VAL A 352 -41.76 -2.00 -27.70
N ASP A 353 -42.23 -3.22 -27.45
CA ASP A 353 -41.80 -4.04 -26.31
C ASP A 353 -40.33 -4.45 -26.37
N ALA A 354 -39.75 -4.59 -27.57
CA ALA A 354 -38.32 -4.83 -27.74
C ALA A 354 -37.52 -3.59 -27.32
N LEU A 355 -37.95 -2.41 -27.78
CA LEU A 355 -37.33 -1.14 -27.43
C LEU A 355 -37.37 -0.85 -25.92
N ARG A 356 -38.50 -1.12 -25.27
CA ARG A 356 -38.65 -0.95 -23.81
C ARG A 356 -37.64 -1.78 -23.02
N ARG A 357 -37.35 -3.01 -23.46
CA ARG A 357 -36.35 -3.87 -22.80
C ARG A 357 -34.92 -3.37 -22.99
N THR A 358 -34.60 -2.76 -24.12
CA THR A 358 -33.25 -2.24 -24.41
C THR A 358 -32.94 -0.91 -23.73
N ILE A 359 -33.98 -0.12 -23.40
CA ILE A 359 -33.85 1.16 -22.67
C ILE A 359 -33.38 0.94 -21.23
N ASP A 360 -33.90 -0.08 -20.55
CA ASP A 360 -33.49 -0.42 -19.18
C ASP A 360 -32.15 -1.18 -19.23
N PRO A 361 -31.04 -0.60 -18.71
CA PRO A 361 -29.72 -1.24 -18.77
C PRO A 361 -29.69 -2.62 -18.11
N ALA A 362 -30.35 -2.78 -16.96
CA ALA A 362 -30.36 -4.06 -16.25
C ALA A 362 -31.29 -5.08 -16.90
N ALA A 363 -32.42 -4.65 -17.47
CA ALA A 363 -33.29 -5.55 -18.23
C ALA A 363 -32.64 -5.99 -19.56
N TRP A 364 -31.92 -5.09 -20.23
CA TRP A 364 -31.18 -5.40 -21.45
C TRP A 364 -30.06 -6.39 -21.16
N VAL A 365 -29.17 -6.11 -20.19
CA VAL A 365 -28.08 -7.03 -19.87
C VAL A 365 -28.61 -8.36 -19.33
N ARG A 366 -29.69 -8.43 -18.53
CA ARG A 366 -30.30 -9.72 -18.11
C ARG A 366 -30.95 -10.48 -19.27
N GLY A 367 -31.63 -9.80 -20.18
CA GLY A 367 -32.20 -10.42 -21.37
C GLY A 367 -31.11 -10.99 -22.27
N VAL A 368 -29.94 -10.35 -22.25
CA VAL A 368 -28.75 -10.80 -22.96
C VAL A 368 -27.83 -11.61 -22.06
N VAL A 369 -28.00 -11.84 -20.76
CA VAL A 369 -27.11 -12.68 -19.93
C VAL A 369 -27.98 -13.55 -19.03
N PRO A 370 -28.17 -14.84 -19.35
CA PRO A 370 -29.05 -15.71 -18.58
C PRO A 370 -28.46 -15.92 -17.18
N GLN A 371 -29.27 -15.70 -16.14
CA GLN A 371 -28.88 -16.05 -14.79
C GLN A 371 -28.87 -17.58 -14.62
N PRO A 372 -27.93 -18.15 -13.83
CA PRO A 372 -27.96 -19.57 -13.50
C PRO A 372 -29.30 -19.94 -12.84
N ALA A 373 -29.77 -21.16 -13.09
CA ALA A 373 -31.16 -21.61 -12.91
C ALA A 373 -31.70 -21.69 -11.46
N GLY A 374 -31.10 -20.97 -10.50
CA GLY A 374 -31.44 -21.00 -9.08
C GLY A 374 -31.78 -19.65 -8.43
N SER A 375 -31.73 -18.52 -9.14
CA SER A 375 -31.98 -17.18 -8.57
C SER A 375 -33.45 -16.74 -8.56
N ALA A 376 -34.37 -17.58 -9.03
CA ALA A 376 -35.80 -17.29 -9.07
C ALA A 376 -36.48 -17.58 -7.72
N LEU A 377 -36.01 -16.97 -6.63
CA LEU A 377 -36.77 -16.89 -5.37
C LEU A 377 -36.49 -15.53 -4.73
N GLY A 378 -37.51 -14.65 -4.76
CA GLY A 378 -37.48 -13.39 -4.00
C GLY A 378 -37.94 -12.12 -4.71
N LEU A 379 -38.85 -12.20 -5.69
CA LEU A 379 -39.64 -11.04 -6.13
C LEU A 379 -41.12 -11.46 -6.22
N ASN A 380 -41.69 -11.76 -5.06
CA ASN A 380 -43.12 -11.71 -4.78
C ASN A 380 -43.25 -11.86 -3.26
N GLU A 381 -43.20 -10.73 -2.56
CA GLU A 381 -44.13 -10.34 -1.48
C GLU A 381 -43.92 -8.87 -1.11
#